data_AF-A0A7X5Y793-F1
#
_entry.id   AF-A0A7X5Y793-F1
#
_cell.length_a   1.000
_cell.length_b   1.000
_cell.length_c   1.000
_cell.angle_alpha   90.00
_cell.angle_beta   90.00
_cell.angle_gamma   90.00
#
_symmetry.space_group_name_H-M   'P 1'
#
loop_
_entity.id
_entity.type
_entity.pdbx_description
1 polymer ?
#
loop_
_entity_poly.entity_id
_entity_poly.type
_entity_poly.pdbx_seq_one_letter_code
_entity_poly.pdbx_strand_id
1 'polypeptide(L)'
;MSKRKIVHPLIKRNRALEKTRARFEGKPFVFGKTDCLKLVRYHLVHMGHRGLPVPPSYSTALGARKALKAQGVATLSELLDRYLEPIAPAEMLPGDVCMGAAEAGDGDDGFGETLGLSLGQKVWGWHPDAAAIEVLEVGRQAIQRAWRA
;
A
#
# COMPACT_ATOMS: atom_id res chain seq x y z
N MET A 1 -1.46 -16.15 -34.18
CA MET A 1 -0.74 -15.21 -33.28
C MET A 1 -1.75 -14.24 -32.69
N SER A 2 -2.05 -14.32 -31.38
CA SER A 2 -3.01 -13.42 -30.73
C SER A 2 -2.37 -12.04 -30.53
N LYS A 3 -2.96 -10.99 -31.14
CA LYS A 3 -2.52 -9.61 -30.94
C LYS A 3 -2.68 -9.25 -29.46
N ARG A 4 -1.57 -9.03 -28.76
CA ARG A 4 -1.56 -8.57 -27.36
C ARG A 4 -2.32 -7.23 -27.34
N LYS A 5 -3.49 -7.17 -26.70
CA LYS A 5 -4.23 -5.91 -26.54
C LYS A 5 -3.38 -4.96 -25.70
N ILE A 6 -2.89 -3.88 -26.32
CA ILE A 6 -2.26 -2.78 -25.61
C ILE A 6 -3.36 -2.07 -24.85
N VAL A 7 -3.34 -2.16 -23.52
CA VAL A 7 -4.27 -1.45 -22.65
C VAL A 7 -3.62 -0.14 -22.24
N HIS A 8 -4.33 0.97 -22.39
CA HIS A 8 -3.83 2.28 -21.96
C HIS A 8 -3.46 2.26 -20.47
N PRO A 9 -2.33 2.86 -20.03
CA PRO A 9 -1.88 2.82 -18.65
C PRO A 9 -2.95 3.24 -17.62
N LEU A 10 -3.73 4.28 -17.92
CA LEU A 10 -4.81 4.73 -17.03
C LEU A 10 -5.94 3.69 -16.88
N ILE A 11 -6.29 2.96 -17.95
CA ILE A 11 -7.29 1.89 -17.88
C ILE A 11 -6.77 0.73 -17.02
N LYS A 12 -5.48 0.40 -17.15
CA LYS A 12 -4.83 -0.62 -16.32
C LYS A 12 -4.91 -0.27 -14.83
N ARG A 13 -4.60 0.99 -14.48
CA ARG A 13 -4.67 1.51 -13.11
C ARG A 13 -6.08 1.45 -12.54
N ASN A 14 -7.07 1.93 -13.30
CA ASN A 14 -8.47 1.87 -12.89
C ASN A 14 -8.93 0.43 -12.61
N ARG A 15 -8.63 -0.50 -13.52
CA ARG A 15 -8.98 -1.93 -13.33
C ARG A 15 -8.30 -2.56 -12.12
N ALA A 16 -7.06 -2.17 -11.83
CA ALA A 16 -6.36 -2.65 -10.64
C ALA A 16 -6.98 -2.08 -9.36
N LEU A 17 -7.34 -0.80 -9.36
CA LEU A 17 -8.04 -0.15 -8.24
C LEU A 17 -9.41 -0.78 -8.00
N GLU A 18 -10.21 -1.02 -9.04
CA GLU A 18 -11.53 -1.68 -8.92
C GLU A 18 -11.42 -3.06 -8.25
N LYS A 19 -10.42 -3.86 -8.64
CA LYS A 19 -10.16 -5.16 -8.02
C LYS A 19 -9.70 -5.03 -6.56
N THR A 20 -8.84 -4.06 -6.27
CA THR A 20 -8.44 -3.80 -4.88
C THR A 20 -9.64 -3.34 -4.05
N ARG A 21 -10.49 -2.46 -4.59
CA ARG A 21 -11.74 -2.01 -3.96
C ARG A 21 -12.65 -3.17 -3.62
N ALA A 22 -12.95 -4.02 -4.60
CA ALA A 22 -13.77 -5.20 -4.40
C ALA A 22 -13.27 -6.15 -3.29
N ARG A 23 -11.96 -6.15 -3.00
CA ARG A 23 -11.36 -7.00 -1.96
C ARG A 23 -11.36 -6.36 -0.57
N PHE A 24 -11.04 -5.06 -0.47
CA PHE A 24 -10.72 -4.41 0.81
C PHE A 24 -11.79 -3.42 1.28
N GLU A 25 -12.67 -2.94 0.41
CA GLU A 25 -13.69 -1.97 0.81
C GLU A 25 -14.55 -2.48 1.98
N GLY A 26 -14.77 -1.60 2.96
CA GLY A 26 -15.52 -1.91 4.18
C GLY A 26 -14.84 -2.90 5.12
N LYS A 27 -13.54 -3.24 4.92
CA LYS A 27 -12.83 -4.16 5.81
C LYS A 27 -12.07 -3.42 6.93
N PRO A 28 -12.13 -3.92 8.18
CA PRO A 28 -11.32 -3.42 9.27
C PRO A 28 -9.84 -3.74 9.07
N PHE A 29 -8.98 -3.00 9.75
CA PHE A 29 -7.56 -3.30 9.78
C PHE A 29 -7.31 -4.60 10.58
N VAL A 30 -6.68 -5.59 9.95
CA VAL A 30 -6.29 -6.85 10.60
C VAL A 30 -4.94 -7.29 10.07
N PHE A 31 -3.92 -7.28 10.95
CA PHE A 31 -2.57 -7.75 10.63
C PHE A 31 -2.60 -9.14 9.97
N GLY A 32 -1.95 -9.24 8.81
CA GLY A 32 -1.79 -10.46 8.04
C GLY A 32 -2.96 -10.81 7.12
N LYS A 33 -4.08 -10.08 7.21
CA LYS A 33 -5.30 -10.36 6.44
C LYS A 33 -5.75 -9.15 5.61
N THR A 34 -6.07 -8.07 6.27
CA THR A 34 -6.57 -6.81 5.71
C THR A 34 -5.77 -5.66 6.32
N ASP A 35 -4.50 -5.57 5.91
CA ASP A 35 -3.57 -4.52 6.35
C ASP A 35 -2.97 -3.78 5.14
N CYS A 36 -2.21 -2.73 5.43
CA CYS A 36 -1.60 -1.85 4.43
C CYS A 36 -0.65 -2.60 3.47
N LEU A 37 0.15 -3.56 3.95
CA LEU A 37 1.06 -4.34 3.10
C LEU A 37 0.28 -5.33 2.20
N LYS A 38 -0.78 -5.96 2.71
CA LYS A 38 -1.66 -6.82 1.91
C LYS A 38 -2.40 -6.02 0.84
N LEU A 39 -2.88 -4.82 1.17
CA LEU A 39 -3.52 -3.88 0.23
C LEU A 39 -2.57 -3.55 -0.92
N VAL A 40 -1.38 -3.03 -0.60
CA VAL A 40 -0.37 -2.61 -1.58
C VAL A 40 0.07 -3.78 -2.43
N ARG A 41 0.46 -4.91 -1.83
CA ARG A 41 0.90 -6.08 -2.58
C ARG A 41 -0.19 -6.60 -3.52
N TYR A 42 -1.43 -6.68 -3.06
CA TYR A 42 -2.55 -7.13 -3.90
C TYR A 42 -2.76 -6.19 -5.09
N HIS A 43 -2.71 -4.87 -4.84
CA HIS A 43 -2.83 -3.87 -5.89
C HIS A 43 -1.70 -3.98 -6.92
N LEU A 44 -0.44 -4.06 -6.48
CA LEU A 44 0.72 -4.14 -7.35
C LEU A 44 0.70 -5.40 -8.24
N VAL A 45 0.27 -6.55 -7.71
CA VAL A 45 0.07 -7.77 -8.52
C VAL A 45 -0.93 -7.54 -9.65
N HIS A 46 -2.03 -6.82 -9.37
CA HIS A 46 -3.04 -6.46 -10.37
C HIS A 46 -2.58 -5.37 -11.34
N MET A 47 -1.65 -4.52 -10.89
CA MET A 47 -0.86 -3.62 -11.73
C MET A 47 0.22 -4.37 -12.53
N GLY A 48 0.31 -5.69 -12.45
CA GLY A 48 1.19 -6.48 -13.30
C GLY A 48 2.63 -6.61 -12.79
N HIS A 49 2.93 -6.15 -11.58
CA HIS A 49 4.22 -6.39 -10.94
C HIS A 49 4.45 -7.88 -10.69
N ARG A 50 5.72 -8.28 -10.75
CA ARG A 50 6.19 -9.66 -10.57
C ARG A 50 7.38 -9.65 -9.61
N GLY A 51 7.67 -10.78 -8.99
CA GLY A 51 8.80 -10.89 -8.05
C GLY A 51 8.61 -10.18 -6.72
N LEU A 52 7.41 -9.65 -6.43
CA LEU A 52 7.10 -9.07 -5.13
C LEU A 52 7.22 -10.11 -4.02
N PRO A 53 7.78 -9.74 -2.86
CA PRO A 53 8.02 -10.68 -1.78
C PRO A 53 6.70 -11.23 -1.26
N VAL A 54 6.74 -12.47 -0.79
CA VAL A 54 5.64 -13.06 -0.03
C VAL A 54 6.05 -12.98 1.43
N PRO A 55 5.54 -12.00 2.20
CA PRO A 55 5.89 -11.92 3.61
C PRO A 55 5.39 -13.19 4.32
N PRO A 56 6.16 -13.71 5.30
CA PRO A 56 5.69 -14.76 6.21
C PRO A 56 4.33 -14.42 6.82
N SER A 57 3.62 -15.42 7.31
CA SER A 57 2.37 -15.18 8.06
C SER A 57 2.66 -14.45 9.36
N TYR A 58 1.86 -13.43 9.66
CA TYR A 58 1.85 -12.70 10.92
C TYR A 58 0.41 -12.35 11.29
N SER A 59 0.16 -12.07 12.57
CA SER A 59 -1.16 -11.67 13.08
C SER A 59 -1.08 -10.51 14.07
N THR A 60 0.12 -9.97 14.29
CA THR A 60 0.41 -8.88 15.25
C THR A 60 1.44 -7.93 14.66
N ALA A 61 1.54 -6.71 15.19
CA ALA A 61 2.56 -5.73 14.84
C ALA A 61 3.99 -6.30 14.99
N LEU A 62 4.31 -6.91 16.14
CA LEU A 62 5.60 -7.55 16.35
C LEU A 62 5.89 -8.65 15.31
N GLY A 63 4.88 -9.43 14.94
CA GLY A 63 4.98 -10.43 13.88
C GLY A 63 5.25 -9.81 12.51
N ALA A 64 4.59 -8.72 12.17
CA ALA A 64 4.82 -7.98 10.94
C ALA A 64 6.25 -7.41 10.88
N ARG A 65 6.79 -6.87 11.98
CA ARG A 65 8.20 -6.42 12.05
C ARG A 65 9.19 -7.55 11.83
N LYS A 66 8.95 -8.72 12.44
CA LYS A 66 9.76 -9.92 12.20
C LYS A 66 9.68 -10.36 10.73
N ALA A 67 8.50 -10.26 10.12
CA ALA A 67 8.31 -10.56 8.71
C ALA A 67 9.10 -9.61 7.79
N LEU A 68 9.18 -8.31 8.11
CA LEU A 68 10.07 -7.37 7.40
C LEU A 68 11.54 -7.74 7.55
N LYS A 69 11.99 -8.01 8.78
CA LYS A 69 13.37 -8.42 9.03
C LYS A 69 13.75 -9.68 8.27
N ALA A 70 12.81 -10.63 8.11
CA ALA A 70 13.01 -11.83 7.30
C ALA A 70 13.17 -11.56 5.80
N GLN A 71 12.73 -10.39 5.31
CA GLN A 71 13.02 -9.88 3.96
C GLN A 71 14.34 -9.09 3.90
N GLY A 72 15.06 -8.97 5.02
CA GLY A 72 16.34 -8.27 5.12
C GLY A 72 16.22 -6.74 5.10
N VAL A 73 15.07 -6.19 5.51
CA VAL A 73 14.82 -4.74 5.65
C VAL A 73 14.32 -4.41 7.05
N ALA A 74 14.52 -3.17 7.48
CA ALA A 74 14.03 -2.66 8.76
C ALA A 74 12.65 -1.99 8.63
N THR A 75 12.36 -1.35 7.49
CA THR A 75 11.16 -0.51 7.31
C THR A 75 10.33 -0.92 6.08
N LEU A 76 9.10 -0.42 5.98
CA LEU A 76 8.24 -0.60 4.81
C LEU A 76 8.78 0.20 3.62
N SER A 77 9.32 1.38 3.86
CA SER A 77 9.93 2.22 2.83
C SER A 77 11.15 1.54 2.19
N GLU A 78 12.05 0.97 2.99
CA GLU A 78 13.18 0.17 2.51
C GLU A 78 12.71 -1.06 1.70
N LEU A 79 11.58 -1.66 2.09
CA LEU A 79 11.00 -2.76 1.32
C LEU A 79 10.56 -2.27 -0.06
N LEU A 80 9.79 -1.19 -0.13
CA LEU A 80 9.24 -0.69 -1.40
C LEU A 80 10.31 -0.15 -2.34
N ASP A 81 11.37 0.46 -1.82
CA ASP A 81 12.52 0.93 -2.62
C ASP A 81 13.18 -0.18 -3.44
N ARG A 82 13.09 -1.43 -2.98
CA ARG A 82 13.65 -2.58 -3.73
C ARG A 82 12.82 -2.98 -4.94
N TYR A 83 11.57 -2.54 -5.03
CA TYR A 83 10.62 -3.04 -6.02
C TYR A 83 9.96 -1.95 -6.87
N LEU A 84 9.94 -0.70 -6.39
CA LEU A 84 9.23 0.38 -7.04
C LEU A 84 10.12 1.61 -7.19
N GLU A 85 9.87 2.37 -8.25
CA GLU A 85 10.55 3.64 -8.52
C GLU A 85 9.99 4.74 -7.58
N PRO A 86 10.82 5.40 -6.76
CA PRO A 86 10.39 6.54 -5.97
C PRO A 86 9.94 7.71 -6.85
N ILE A 87 8.92 8.45 -6.43
CA ILE A 87 8.43 9.66 -7.11
C ILE A 87 8.13 10.76 -6.09
N ALA A 88 8.05 12.01 -6.53
CA ALA A 88 7.59 13.07 -5.65
C ALA A 88 6.08 12.89 -5.35
N PRO A 89 5.60 13.17 -4.12
CA PRO A 89 4.18 13.08 -3.80
C PRO A 89 3.25 13.89 -4.72
N ALA A 90 3.75 15.00 -5.28
CA ALA A 90 3.01 15.82 -6.24
C ALA A 90 2.78 15.14 -7.61
N GLU A 91 3.55 14.09 -7.93
CA GLU A 91 3.50 13.37 -9.21
C GLU A 91 2.65 12.09 -9.15
N MET A 92 2.06 11.80 -7.98
CA MET A 92 1.25 10.61 -7.80
C MET A 92 0.05 10.59 -8.74
N LEU A 93 -0.17 9.43 -9.33
CA LEU A 93 -1.36 9.09 -10.09
C LEU A 93 -2.22 8.10 -9.30
N PRO A 94 -3.54 8.01 -9.58
CA PRO A 94 -4.37 6.97 -8.98
C PRO A 94 -3.75 5.58 -9.11
N GLY A 95 -3.62 4.86 -7.99
CA GLY A 95 -2.96 3.56 -7.88
C GLY A 95 -1.49 3.62 -7.45
N ASP A 96 -0.85 4.79 -7.42
CA ASP A 96 0.51 4.91 -6.85
C ASP A 96 0.48 4.62 -5.35
N VAL A 97 1.61 4.15 -4.83
CA VAL A 97 1.75 3.81 -3.42
C VAL A 97 2.32 5.02 -2.70
N CYS A 98 1.76 5.35 -1.53
CA CYS A 98 2.27 6.41 -0.68
C CYS A 98 2.52 5.90 0.73
N MET A 99 3.39 6.60 1.45
CA MET A 99 3.71 6.36 2.84
C MET A 99 3.55 7.65 3.65
N GLY A 100 2.97 7.52 4.83
CA GLY A 100 2.95 8.56 5.86
C GLY A 100 3.40 8.00 7.20
N ALA A 101 3.49 8.87 8.20
CA ALA A 101 3.75 8.44 9.56
C ALA A 101 2.62 7.53 10.05
N ALA A 102 2.96 6.40 10.67
CA ALA A 102 1.98 5.68 11.47
C ALA A 102 1.63 6.54 12.68
N GLU A 103 0.35 6.83 12.89
CA GLU A 103 -0.09 7.46 14.13
C GLU A 103 -0.07 6.43 15.25
N ALA A 104 0.52 6.80 16.38
CA ALA A 104 0.56 5.95 17.56
C ALA A 104 -0.88 5.83 18.12
N GLY A 105 -1.51 4.67 17.90
CA GLY A 105 -2.69 4.27 18.66
C GLY A 105 -2.33 3.72 20.04
N ASP A 106 -3.34 3.32 20.81
CA ASP A 106 -3.15 2.59 22.08
C ASP A 106 -2.40 1.28 21.84
N GLY A 107 -1.08 1.32 22.05
CA GLY A 107 -0.14 0.28 21.67
C GLY A 107 0.67 0.70 20.45
N ASP A 108 1.72 1.50 20.71
CA ASP A 108 2.82 1.76 19.77
C ASP A 108 3.20 0.45 19.07
N ASP A 109 2.81 0.33 17.80
CA ASP A 109 3.10 -0.84 16.97
C ASP A 109 4.58 -0.83 16.51
N GLY A 110 5.31 0.26 16.80
CA GLY A 110 6.74 0.41 16.63
C GLY A 110 7.17 0.40 15.17
N PHE A 111 6.26 0.63 14.22
CA PHE A 111 6.55 0.65 12.78
C PHE A 111 6.97 2.03 12.28
N GLY A 112 6.38 3.10 12.80
CA GLY A 112 6.61 4.49 12.36
C GLY A 112 6.10 4.82 10.96
N GLU A 113 5.74 3.82 10.13
CA GLU A 113 5.34 3.99 8.74
C GLU A 113 4.01 3.28 8.46
N THR A 114 3.13 3.93 7.70
CA THR A 114 1.90 3.34 7.16
C THR A 114 1.83 3.53 5.65
N LEU A 115 1.20 2.58 4.94
CA LEU A 115 1.07 2.62 3.48
C LEU A 115 -0.38 2.84 3.06
N GLY A 116 -0.55 3.56 1.95
CA GLY A 116 -1.84 3.77 1.29
C GLY A 116 -1.72 3.73 -0.23
N LEU A 117 -2.87 3.75 -0.90
CA LEU A 117 -2.96 3.90 -2.35
C LEU A 117 -3.49 5.29 -2.69
N SER A 118 -2.80 6.01 -3.58
CA SER A 118 -3.30 7.28 -4.11
C SER A 118 -4.57 7.06 -4.92
N LEU A 119 -5.56 7.93 -4.71
CA LEU A 119 -6.73 8.13 -5.57
C LEU A 119 -6.64 9.50 -6.27
N GLY A 120 -5.42 9.99 -6.51
CA GLY A 120 -5.14 11.36 -6.96
C GLY A 120 -4.86 12.26 -5.76
N GLN A 121 -5.79 13.16 -5.42
CA GLN A 121 -5.64 14.10 -4.31
C GLN A 121 -6.01 13.50 -2.93
N LYS A 122 -6.49 12.25 -2.91
CA LYS A 122 -6.90 11.53 -1.71
C LYS A 122 -6.10 10.23 -1.59
N VAL A 123 -6.04 9.68 -0.39
CA VAL A 123 -5.38 8.40 -0.12
C VAL A 123 -6.42 7.40 0.36
N TRP A 124 -6.32 6.16 -0.09
CA TRP A 124 -7.13 5.06 0.41
C TRP A 124 -6.30 4.19 1.35
N GLY A 125 -6.71 4.11 2.62
CA GLY A 125 -5.95 3.49 3.70
C GLY A 125 -6.74 3.42 5.00
N TRP A 126 -6.09 2.98 6.08
CA TRP A 126 -6.67 2.94 7.42
C TRP A 126 -6.10 4.07 8.28
N HIS A 127 -6.93 4.60 9.17
CA HIS A 127 -6.54 5.51 10.25
C HIS A 127 -6.98 4.93 11.60
N PRO A 128 -6.38 5.32 12.74
CA PRO A 128 -6.68 4.72 14.05
C PRO A 128 -8.16 4.80 14.46
N ASP A 129 -8.85 5.88 14.08
CA ASP A 129 -10.26 6.11 14.43
C ASP A 129 -11.24 5.46 13.43
N ALA A 130 -10.74 4.76 12.41
CA ALA A 130 -11.54 4.15 11.35
C ALA A 130 -11.98 2.74 11.74
N ALA A 131 -13.28 2.47 11.63
CA ALA A 131 -13.78 1.09 11.72
C ALA A 131 -13.38 0.22 10.50
N ALA A 132 -13.05 0.85 9.37
CA ALA A 132 -12.71 0.19 8.11
C ALA A 132 -11.74 1.02 7.26
N ILE A 133 -11.31 0.49 6.12
CA ILE A 133 -10.53 1.26 5.14
C ILE A 133 -11.39 2.41 4.59
N GLU A 134 -10.81 3.61 4.53
CA GLU A 134 -11.52 4.83 4.15
C GLU A 134 -10.71 5.66 3.17
N VAL A 135 -11.42 6.55 2.46
CA VAL A 135 -10.78 7.56 1.60
C VAL A 135 -10.44 8.75 2.49
N LEU A 136 -9.14 8.92 2.73
CA LEU A 136 -8.57 9.92 3.61
C LEU A 136 -8.23 11.19 2.84
N GLU A 137 -8.59 12.33 3.41
CA GLU A 137 -8.08 13.63 2.98
C GLU A 137 -6.76 13.89 3.68
N VAL A 138 -5.67 13.53 2.99
CA VAL A 138 -4.31 13.67 3.52
C VAL A 138 -3.68 14.90 2.89
N GLY A 139 -3.31 15.88 3.72
CA GLY A 139 -2.51 17.01 3.27
C GLY A 139 -1.19 16.52 2.67
N ARG A 140 -0.75 17.09 1.54
CA ARG A 140 0.48 16.63 0.85
C ARG A 140 1.71 16.55 1.75
N GLN A 141 1.83 17.44 2.74
CA GLN A 141 2.92 17.42 3.74
C GLN A 141 2.93 16.19 4.66
N ALA A 142 1.81 15.48 4.82
CA ALA A 142 1.75 14.26 5.61
C ALA A 142 2.24 13.02 4.83
N ILE A 143 2.40 13.13 3.51
CA ILE A 143 2.96 12.08 2.66
C ILE A 143 4.48 12.23 2.64
N GLN A 144 5.16 11.35 3.36
CA GLN A 144 6.61 11.37 3.50
C GLN A 144 7.31 10.73 2.31
N ARG A 145 6.65 9.79 1.63
CA ARG A 145 7.22 9.10 0.46
C ARG A 145 6.16 8.56 -0.49
N ALA A 146 6.50 8.42 -1.76
CA ALA A 146 5.64 7.83 -2.78
C ALA A 146 6.43 7.04 -3.81
N TRP A 147 5.77 6.07 -4.45
CA TRP A 147 6.36 5.23 -5.48
C TRP A 147 5.38 5.01 -6.64
N ARG A 148 5.94 4.92 -7.85
CA ARG A 148 5.19 4.58 -9.06
C ARG A 148 4.81 3.10 -9.06
N ALA A 149 3.50 2.84 -9.08
CA ALA A 149 2.91 1.51 -9.26
C ALA A 149 2.73 1.15 -10.74
#